data_AF-A0A485ARM6-F1
#
_entry.id   AF-A0A485ARM6-F1
#
_cell.length_a   1.000
_cell.length_b   1.000
_cell.length_c   1.000
_cell.angle_alpha   90.00
_cell.angle_beta   90.00
_cell.angle_gamma   90.00
#
_symmetry.space_group_name_H-M   'P 1'
#
loop_
_entity.id
_entity.type
_entity.pdbx_description
1 polymer ?
#
loop_
_entity_poly.entity_id
_entity_poly.type
_entity_poly.pdbx_seq_one_letter_code
_entity_poly.pdbx_strand_id
1 'polypeptide(L)'
;MGPRHHSDPHCTIVLQEYFPQTQTLSKTRKTLFTGTALRYTEGAHLYHKEGWYYLLVAEGGTSYEHAVVCSERKISTGRTNCTRTGR
;
A
#
# COMPACT_ATOMS: atom_id res chain seq x y z
N MET A 1 15.70 5.19 22.20
CA MET A 1 16.84 4.29 21.93
C MET A 1 16.37 3.34 20.84
N GLY A 2 16.59 3.66 19.57
CA GLY A 2 16.14 2.82 18.45
C GLY A 2 17.06 1.60 18.23
N PRO A 3 16.59 0.54 17.55
CA PRO A 3 17.34 -0.70 17.37
C PRO A 3 18.62 -0.40 16.57
N ARG A 4 19.79 -0.68 17.18
CA ARG A 4 21.10 -0.32 16.61
C ARG A 4 21.55 -1.16 15.41
N HIS A 5 20.71 -2.07 14.88
CA HIS A 5 21.21 -3.15 14.04
C HIS A 5 20.30 -3.72 12.93
N HIS A 6 19.22 -3.08 12.47
CA HIS A 6 18.50 -3.60 11.29
C HIS A 6 17.87 -2.51 10.41
N SER A 7 18.00 -2.73 9.09
CA SER A 7 17.27 -2.16 7.94
C SER A 7 17.30 -0.64 7.76
N ASP A 8 17.31 -0.20 6.49
CA ASP A 8 17.05 1.19 6.13
C ASP A 8 15.69 1.59 6.74
N PRO A 9 15.64 2.59 7.65
CA PRO A 9 14.41 2.96 8.30
C PRO A 9 13.40 3.58 7.31
N HIS A 10 13.82 3.93 6.09
CA HIS A 10 12.97 4.52 5.07
C HIS A 10 12.50 3.44 4.09
N CYS A 11 11.29 2.93 4.35
CA CYS A 11 10.61 1.99 3.45
C CYS A 11 9.45 2.69 2.72
N THR A 12 9.20 2.30 1.48
CA THR A 12 8.08 2.83 0.68
C THR A 12 7.18 1.68 0.24
N ILE A 13 5.88 1.93 0.20
CA ILE A 13 4.90 0.98 -0.32
C ILE A 13 4.74 1.23 -1.82
N VAL A 14 5.05 0.20 -2.59
CA VAL A 14 4.90 0.18 -4.05
C VAL A 14 3.76 -0.74 -4.46
N LEU A 15 3.00 -0.31 -5.47
CA LEU A 15 1.96 -1.09 -6.12
C LEU A 15 2.41 -1.47 -7.52
N GLN A 16 2.20 -2.74 -7.84
CA GLN A 16 2.47 -3.31 -9.15
C GLN A 16 1.37 -4.32 -9.45
N GLU A 17 0.82 -4.24 -10.66
CA GLU A 17 -0.23 -5.15 -11.10
C GLU A 17 0.37 -6.53 -11.39
N TYR A 18 -0.34 -7.58 -10.97
CA TYR A 18 0.01 -8.97 -11.25
C TYR A 18 -0.97 -9.55 -12.26
N PHE A 19 -0.45 -10.19 -13.30
CA PHE A 19 -1.22 -10.86 -14.35
C PHE A 19 -1.26 -12.38 -14.09
N PRO A 20 -2.38 -12.94 -13.59
CA PRO A 20 -2.44 -14.35 -13.22
C PRO A 20 -2.25 -15.33 -14.38
N GLN A 21 -2.65 -14.93 -15.59
CA GLN A 21 -2.59 -15.78 -16.78
C GLN A 21 -1.14 -16.05 -17.22
N THR A 22 -0.28 -15.04 -17.09
CA THR A 22 1.13 -15.12 -17.48
C THR A 22 2.07 -15.28 -16.29
N GLN A 23 1.54 -15.21 -15.07
CA GLN A 23 2.30 -15.19 -13.81
C GLN A 23 3.39 -14.12 -13.78
N THR A 24 3.12 -12.98 -14.42
CA THR A 24 4.07 -11.86 -14.51
C THR A 24 3.56 -10.63 -13.79
N LEU A 25 4.48 -9.77 -13.37
CA LEU A 25 4.18 -8.44 -12.88
C LEU A 25 4.26 -7.42 -14.01
N SER A 26 3.42 -6.39 -13.95
CA SER A 26 3.48 -5.24 -14.86
C SER A 26 4.83 -4.54 -14.78
N LYS A 27 5.36 -4.05 -15.91
CA LYS A 27 6.62 -3.29 -15.90
C LYS A 27 6.50 -1.95 -15.16
N THR A 28 5.27 -1.47 -14.96
CA THR A 28 5.00 -0.21 -14.27
C THR A 28 4.82 -0.46 -12.77
N ARG A 29 5.65 0.21 -11.97
CA ARG A 29 5.50 0.32 -10.52
C ARG A 29 5.03 1.72 -10.15
N LYS A 30 4.14 1.84 -9.16
CA LYS A 30 3.70 3.13 -8.61
C LYS A 30 3.95 3.16 -7.11
N THR A 31 4.60 4.21 -6.63
CA THR A 31 4.72 4.45 -5.19
C THR A 31 3.37 4.93 -4.66
N LEU A 32 2.80 4.22 -3.69
CA LEU A 32 1.54 4.59 -3.05
C LEU A 32 1.76 5.40 -1.78
N PHE A 33 2.81 5.08 -1.03
CA PHE A 33 3.06 5.67 0.29
C PHE A 33 4.55 5.65 0.61
N THR A 34 5.07 6.75 1.16
CA THR A 34 6.50 6.92 1.48
C THR A 34 6.80 6.84 2.98
N GLY A 35 5.80 6.48 3.79
CA GLY A 35 5.91 6.43 5.24
C GLY A 35 5.60 7.76 5.93
N THR A 36 5.49 7.72 7.26
CA THR A 36 5.43 8.91 8.12
C THR A 36 6.73 9.12 8.90
N ALA A 37 6.71 10.05 9.86
CA ALA A 37 7.83 10.27 10.78
C ALA A 37 8.16 9.04 11.65
N LEU A 38 7.24 8.08 11.81
CA LEU A 38 7.45 6.85 12.59
C LEU A 38 8.41 5.86 11.90
N ARG A 39 8.59 5.96 10.58
CA ARG A 39 9.50 5.13 9.79
C ARG A 39 9.18 3.63 9.89
N TYR A 40 10.04 2.77 9.33
CA TYR A 40 9.87 1.31 9.33
C TYR A 40 8.52 0.87 8.75
N THR A 41 8.12 1.49 7.63
CA THR A 41 6.83 1.24 6.99
C THR A 41 6.78 -0.15 6.37
N GLU A 42 5.91 -1.02 6.88
CA GLU A 42 5.79 -2.42 6.48
C GLU A 42 4.33 -2.90 6.49
N GLY A 43 4.09 -4.17 6.14
CA GLY A 43 2.79 -4.82 6.32
C GLY A 43 1.62 -4.18 5.57
N ALA A 44 1.85 -3.71 4.34
CA ALA A 44 0.84 -3.01 3.57
C ALA A 44 -0.35 -3.90 3.16
N HIS A 45 -1.56 -3.44 3.48
CA HIS A 45 -2.82 -4.07 3.08
C HIS A 45 -3.74 -3.03 2.43
N LEU A 46 -4.32 -3.38 1.28
CA LEU A 46 -5.23 -2.51 0.54
C LEU A 46 -6.67 -3.04 0.65
N TYR A 47 -7.59 -2.17 1.02
CA TYR A 47 -9.02 -2.46 1.09
C TYR A 47 -9.80 -1.51 0.19
N HIS A 48 -10.91 -1.99 -0.38
CA HIS A 48 -11.82 -1.18 -1.17
C HIS A 48 -13.22 -1.25 -0.58
N LYS A 49 -13.79 -0.10 -0.22
CA LYS A 49 -15.15 -0.01 0.33
C LYS A 49 -15.79 1.31 -0.09
N GLU A 50 -17.01 1.24 -0.63
CA GLU A 50 -17.87 2.39 -0.93
C GLU A 50 -17.19 3.48 -1.80
N GLY A 51 -16.37 3.07 -2.78
CA GLY A 51 -15.67 4.00 -3.69
C GLY A 51 -14.38 4.61 -3.11
N TRP A 52 -13.93 4.10 -1.97
CA TRP A 52 -12.67 4.47 -1.33
C TRP A 52 -11.70 3.31 -1.33
N TYR A 53 -10.42 3.63 -1.48
CA TYR A 53 -9.31 2.75 -1.15
C TYR A 53 -8.71 3.13 0.18
N TYR A 54 -8.53 2.14 1.04
CA TYR A 54 -7.85 2.27 2.33
C TYR A 54 -6.55 1.49 2.27
N LEU A 55 -5.44 2.15 2.54
CA LEU A 55 -4.13 1.56 2.69
C LEU A 55 -3.80 1.51 4.19
N LEU A 56 -3.71 0.31 4.75
CA LEU A 56 -3.22 0.08 6.11
C LEU A 56 -1.76 -0.37 6.04
N VAL A 57 -0.92 0.21 6.88
CA VAL A 57 0.49 -0.15 7.02
C VAL A 57 0.86 -0.19 8.51
N ALA A 58 1.90 -0.93 8.86
CA ALA A 58 2.54 -0.86 10.16
C ALA A 58 3.77 0.05 10.07
N GLU A 59 4.02 0.85 11.10
CA GLU A 59 5.17 1.74 11.24
C GLU A 59 5.75 1.66 12.66
N GLY A 60 6.98 2.16 12.87
CA GLY A 60 7.66 2.15 14.15
C GLY A 60 8.33 0.81 14.51
N GLY A 61 8.28 -0.17 13.60
CA GLY A 61 8.83 -1.51 13.79
C GLY A 61 7.96 -2.38 14.70
N THR A 62 8.40 -3.60 15.00
CA THR A 62 7.62 -4.60 15.75
C THR A 62 7.80 -4.51 17.27
N SER A 63 8.20 -3.34 17.79
CA SER A 63 8.51 -3.12 19.20
C SER A 63 7.59 -2.06 19.84
N TYR A 64 8.04 -1.37 20.88
CA TYR A 64 7.22 -0.44 21.67
C TYR A 64 6.67 0.73 20.86
N GLU A 65 7.36 1.13 19.80
CA GLU A 65 6.97 2.20 18.91
C GLU A 65 6.00 1.73 17.80
N HIS A 66 5.59 0.45 17.79
CA HIS A 66 4.70 -0.12 16.78
C HIS A 66 3.37 0.63 16.70
N ALA A 67 3.01 1.07 15.50
CA ALA A 67 1.77 1.75 15.22
C ALA A 67 1.17 1.28 13.89
N VAL A 68 -0.16 1.32 13.81
CA VAL A 68 -0.89 1.11 12.55
C VAL A 68 -1.24 2.48 11.98
N VAL A 69 -0.87 2.70 10.72
CA VAL A 69 -1.20 3.91 9.97
C VAL A 69 -2.18 3.56 8.86
N CYS A 70 -3.24 4.37 8.73
CA CYS A 70 -4.25 4.23 7.70
C CYS A 70 -4.28 5.48 6.83
N SER A 71 -4.27 5.30 5.51
CA SER A 71 -4.45 6.36 4.53
C SER A 71 -5.63 6.01 3.63
N GLU A 72 -6.48 6.98 3.35
CA GLU A 72 -7.66 6.80 2.49
C GLU A 72 -7.56 7.66 1.23
N ARG A 73 -8.04 7.10 0.11
CA ARG A 73 -8.13 7.83 -1.15
C ARG A 73 -9.45 7.55 -1.84
N LYS A 74 -10.19 8.62 -2.14
CA LYS A 74 -11.41 8.54 -2.94
C LYS A 74 -11.06 8.25 -4.39
N ILE A 75 -11.77 7.31 -4.98
CA ILE A 75 -11.76 7.16 -6.43
C ILE A 75 -12.62 8.31 -6.96
N SER A 76 -11.97 9.35 -7.52
CA SER A 76 -12.70 10.35 -8.30
C SER A 76 -13.27 9.64 -9.51
N THR A 77 -14.57 9.37 -9.49
CA THR A 77 -15.29 8.70 -10.57
C THR A 77 -15.38 9.63 -11.78
N GLY A 78 -14.27 9.89 -12.44
CA GLY A 78 -14.29 10.28 -13.85
C GLY A 78 -14.70 9.03 -14.61
N ARG A 79 -16.00 8.88 -14.89
CA ARG A 79 -16.62 7.78 -15.65
C ARG A 79 -15.62 6.91 -16.43
N THR A 80 -15.23 5.79 -15.86
CA THR A 80 -14.93 4.61 -16.64
C THR A 80 -16.10 3.66 -16.42
N ASN A 81 -16.99 3.62 -17.42
CA ASN A 81 -17.99 2.58 -17.54
C ASN A 81 -17.25 1.24 -17.51
N CYS A 82 -17.23 0.58 -16.35
CA CYS A 82 -16.98 -0.84 -16.30
C CYS A 82 -18.24 -1.51 -16.87
N THR A 83 -18.32 -1.60 -18.20
CA THR A 83 -19.30 -2.47 -18.84
C THR A 83 -18.97 -3.88 -18.42
N ARG A 84 -19.76 -4.40 -17.48
CA ARG A 84 -19.81 -5.81 -17.11
C ARG A 84 -20.30 -6.60 -18.32
N THR A 85 -19.40 -6.93 -19.24
CA THR A 85 -19.64 -7.96 -20.28
C THR A 85 -19.19 -9.30 -19.74
N GLY A 86 -20.14 -10.17 -19.40
CA GLY A 86 -19.83 -11.54 -19.02
C GLY A 86 -20.99 -12.32 -18.41
N ARG A 87 -21.85 -12.84 -19.31
CA ARG A 87 -22.91 -13.89 -19.21
C ARG A 87 -23.99 -13.74 -18.14
#